data_AF-A0AAD7ASA1-F1
#
_entry.id   AF-A0AAD7ASA1-F1
#
_cell.length_a   1.000
_cell.length_b   1.000
_cell.length_c   1.000
_cell.angle_alpha   90.00
_cell.angle_beta   90.00
_cell.angle_gamma   90.00
#
_symmetry.space_group_name_H-M   'P 1'
#
loop_
_entity.id
_entity.type
_entity.pdbx_description
1 polymer ?
#
loop_
_entity_poly.entity_id
_entity_poly.type
_entity_poly.pdbx_seq_one_letter_code
_entity_poly.pdbx_strand_id
1 'polypeptide(L)'
;MAYSKVVMIDCPDPDNVLMALWVLKQFPDSPVAIVLSARPVSFKAALYRNAFQRLLNAVGDIRKLINPLTENSLRDAEKTWLKDLPQKDRAWFRVSDDFSDPTVREDTRLYMQVTAFRMVNFWKAHGIGPTRYRIYWDKASMTNAKIGVGMAHSFHVHDWSFDFNGDERQRYDQALRSISDAEGNVIVPLSDGYRVQNRAICIDYVARMAQASGWTAENILGDFDHFIVENKTAGVVADLYVGGPFPDALAYVQRAPVTEVVGMGGNLKSGSTLFANQFNFHVALESATEFLTYVVDHKIKLTLLPTECVKGSVFALSREELFTVFEASEAAVRVCLQYYDSANGHGQSFPLFDLIAVLTVQHRDLYPRKAVRVRRVDEKTPDANRQDVIEWVEDPKGHIQMYWPDQDHMKLKKAELLDAIRATVE
;
A
#
# COMPACT_ATOMS: atom_id res chain seq x y z
N MET A 1 -3.24 -17.76 19.55
CA MET A 1 -1.79 -18.05 19.31
C MET A 1 -1.06 -16.73 19.54
N ALA A 2 0.11 -16.69 20.16
CA ALA A 2 0.79 -15.42 20.42
C ALA A 2 1.92 -15.17 19.42
N TYR A 3 2.10 -13.93 18.97
CA TYR A 3 2.96 -13.56 17.85
C TYR A 3 3.95 -12.47 18.28
N SER A 4 5.24 -12.80 18.28
CA SER A 4 6.34 -11.85 18.57
C SER A 4 6.75 -11.01 17.36
N LYS A 5 6.24 -11.34 16.17
CA LYS A 5 6.46 -10.64 14.91
C LYS A 5 5.13 -10.26 14.30
N VAL A 6 4.95 -8.96 14.04
CA VAL A 6 3.73 -8.44 13.43
C VAL A 6 4.11 -7.60 12.21
N VAL A 7 3.50 -7.91 11.07
CA VAL A 7 3.70 -7.20 9.82
C VAL A 7 2.41 -6.47 9.48
N MET A 8 2.46 -5.17 9.24
CA MET A 8 1.32 -4.33 8.88
C MET A 8 1.50 -3.88 7.45
N ILE A 9 0.55 -4.25 6.60
CA ILE A 9 0.69 -4.08 5.16
C ILE A 9 -0.45 -3.26 4.57
N ASP A 10 -0.13 -2.62 3.47
CA ASP A 10 -1.05 -1.95 2.59
C ASP A 10 -1.51 -2.87 1.45
N CYS A 11 -2.83 -3.02 1.31
CA CYS A 11 -3.42 -3.72 0.17
C CYS A 11 -3.70 -2.65 -0.89
N PRO A 12 -2.74 -2.39 -1.80
CA PRO A 12 -2.47 -3.29 -2.93
C PRO A 12 -0.98 -3.67 -3.16
N ASP A 13 -0.07 -3.23 -2.30
CA ASP A 13 1.33 -3.10 -2.71
C ASP A 13 2.04 -4.47 -2.78
N PRO A 14 2.51 -4.93 -3.97
CA PRO A 14 3.28 -6.16 -4.09
C PRO A 14 4.57 -6.15 -3.25
N ASP A 15 5.15 -4.97 -3.00
CA ASP A 15 6.32 -4.80 -2.15
C ASP A 15 6.06 -5.24 -0.71
N ASN A 16 4.84 -5.01 -0.20
CA ASN A 16 4.46 -5.52 1.12
C ASN A 16 4.35 -7.04 1.19
N VAL A 17 4.01 -7.70 0.07
CA VAL A 17 3.99 -9.17 0.01
C VAL A 17 5.42 -9.71 0.14
N LEU A 18 6.39 -9.05 -0.49
CA LEU A 18 7.82 -9.37 -0.38
C LEU A 18 8.37 -9.05 1.01
N MET A 19 8.00 -7.91 1.60
CA MET A 19 8.32 -7.58 3.00
C MET A 19 7.86 -8.68 3.96
N ALA A 20 6.61 -9.13 3.82
CA ALA A 20 6.08 -10.22 4.65
C ALA A 20 6.80 -11.55 4.40
N LEU A 21 7.15 -11.87 3.14
CA LEU A 21 7.97 -13.05 2.81
C LEU A 21 9.32 -13.01 3.53
N TRP A 22 9.99 -11.86 3.53
CA TRP A 22 11.26 -11.69 4.25
C TRP A 22 11.10 -11.99 5.74
N VAL A 23 10.09 -11.41 6.41
CA VAL A 23 9.84 -11.67 7.85
C VAL A 23 9.58 -13.15 8.10
N LEU A 24 8.79 -13.81 7.23
CA LEU A 24 8.48 -15.23 7.35
C LEU A 24 9.73 -16.13 7.19
N LYS A 25 10.65 -15.79 6.29
CA LYS A 25 11.89 -16.54 6.13
C LYS A 25 12.90 -16.25 7.24
N GLN A 26 12.98 -15.00 7.68
CA GLN A 26 13.96 -14.57 8.67
C GLN A 26 13.68 -15.10 10.08
N PHE A 27 12.43 -15.39 10.40
CA PHE A 27 12.01 -15.92 11.69
C PHE A 27 11.33 -17.30 11.54
N PRO A 28 12.07 -18.35 11.13
CA PRO A 28 11.51 -19.66 10.79
C PRO A 28 10.76 -20.32 11.96
N ASP A 29 11.21 -20.06 13.19
CA ASP A 29 10.66 -20.67 14.42
C ASP A 29 9.58 -19.83 15.08
N SER A 30 9.25 -18.65 14.53
CA SER A 30 8.21 -17.77 15.08
C SER A 30 7.03 -17.68 14.12
N PRO A 31 5.78 -17.91 14.60
CA PRO A 31 4.62 -17.57 13.81
C PRO A 31 4.52 -16.04 13.67
N VAL A 32 4.09 -15.58 12.50
CA VAL A 32 3.99 -14.16 12.16
C VAL A 32 2.52 -13.73 12.05
N ALA A 33 2.14 -12.66 12.74
CA ALA A 33 0.84 -12.02 12.52
C ALA A 33 0.96 -11.02 11.36
N ILE A 34 0.05 -11.07 10.40
CA ILE A 34 0.06 -10.19 9.23
C ILE A 34 -1.26 -9.43 9.22
N VAL A 35 -1.20 -8.11 9.34
CA VAL A 35 -2.37 -7.24 9.47
C VAL A 35 -2.53 -6.48 8.17
N LEU A 36 -3.67 -6.70 7.51
CA LEU A 36 -4.04 -6.04 6.27
C LEU A 36 -4.76 -4.72 6.60
N SER A 37 -4.18 -3.60 6.15
CA SER A 37 -4.81 -2.28 6.29
C SER A 37 -5.91 -2.14 5.23
N ALA A 38 -7.15 -1.84 5.65
CA ALA A 38 -8.25 -1.69 4.71
C ALA A 38 -8.18 -0.34 3.98
N ARG A 39 -8.48 -0.35 2.68
CA ARG A 39 -8.67 0.87 1.87
C ARG A 39 -10.06 0.92 1.27
N PRO A 40 -10.63 2.12 1.04
CA PRO A 40 -11.84 2.24 0.24
C PRO A 40 -11.55 1.72 -1.17
N VAL A 41 -12.26 0.66 -1.58
CA VAL A 41 -12.16 0.08 -2.93
C VAL A 41 -13.52 0.15 -3.60
N SER A 42 -13.56 0.58 -4.86
CA SER A 42 -14.79 0.73 -5.62
C SER A 42 -14.72 -0.07 -6.91
N PHE A 43 -15.43 -1.20 -6.98
CA PHE A 43 -15.44 -2.06 -8.17
C PHE A 43 -16.26 -1.48 -9.33
N LYS A 44 -16.95 -0.34 -9.14
CA LYS A 44 -17.64 0.37 -10.22
C LYS A 44 -16.72 1.30 -11.01
N ALA A 45 -15.58 1.70 -10.45
CA ALA A 45 -14.70 2.66 -11.09
C ALA A 45 -13.84 2.00 -12.17
N ALA A 46 -13.79 2.64 -13.33
CA ALA A 46 -12.89 2.27 -14.40
C ALA A 46 -11.58 3.05 -14.29
N LEU A 47 -10.48 2.41 -14.67
CA LEU A 47 -9.19 3.06 -14.87
C LEU A 47 -9.25 4.09 -16.00
N TYR A 48 -8.45 5.16 -15.90
CA TYR A 48 -8.34 6.15 -16.98
C TYR A 48 -7.92 5.53 -18.33
N ARG A 49 -7.00 4.56 -18.34
CA ARG A 49 -6.50 3.85 -19.55
C ARG A 49 -6.21 4.82 -20.71
N ASN A 50 -6.80 4.59 -21.88
CA ASN A 50 -6.65 5.40 -23.08
C ASN A 50 -7.14 6.85 -22.89
N ALA A 51 -8.01 7.11 -21.91
CA ALA A 51 -8.43 8.46 -21.58
C ALA A 51 -7.37 9.24 -20.79
N PHE A 52 -6.37 8.59 -20.18
CA PHE A 52 -5.40 9.25 -19.29
C PHE A 52 -4.70 10.43 -19.95
N GLN A 53 -4.01 10.22 -21.08
CA GLN A 53 -3.26 11.28 -21.75
C GLN A 53 -4.17 12.43 -22.22
N ARG A 54 -5.37 12.07 -22.69
CA ARG A 54 -6.38 13.03 -23.15
C ARG A 54 -6.90 13.89 -22.00
N LEU A 55 -7.20 13.28 -20.85
CA LEU A 55 -7.63 13.97 -19.64
C LEU A 55 -6.49 14.83 -19.08
N LEU A 56 -5.26 14.30 -19.04
CA LEU A 56 -4.08 15.04 -18.59
C LEU A 56 -3.85 16.30 -19.43
N ASN A 57 -3.93 16.18 -20.77
CA ASN A 57 -3.83 17.32 -21.67
C ASN A 57 -4.94 18.34 -21.45
N ALA A 58 -6.16 17.88 -21.12
CA ALA A 58 -7.30 18.75 -20.89
C ALA A 58 -7.23 19.49 -19.54
N VAL A 59 -6.77 18.83 -18.47
CA VAL A 59 -6.72 19.42 -17.12
C VAL A 59 -5.41 20.16 -16.83
N GLY A 60 -4.34 19.85 -17.59
CA GLY A 60 -3.02 20.47 -17.52
C GLY A 60 -2.19 20.12 -16.28
N ASP A 61 -2.72 19.32 -15.37
CA ASP A 61 -2.09 18.98 -14.09
C ASP A 61 -2.49 17.58 -13.63
N ILE A 62 -1.50 16.69 -13.47
CA ILE A 62 -1.72 15.31 -13.05
C ILE A 62 -2.35 15.22 -11.64
N ARG A 63 -2.13 16.21 -10.77
CA ARG A 63 -2.69 16.23 -9.41
C ARG A 63 -4.22 16.29 -9.43
N LYS A 64 -4.82 16.87 -10.47
CA LYS A 64 -6.28 16.88 -10.67
C LYS A 64 -6.84 15.50 -11.05
N LEU A 65 -6.00 14.62 -11.60
CA LEU A 65 -6.38 13.24 -11.92
C LEU A 65 -6.15 12.28 -10.75
N ILE A 66 -5.11 12.54 -9.95
CA ILE A 66 -4.69 11.67 -8.84
C ILE A 66 -5.49 11.95 -7.57
N ASN A 67 -5.74 13.21 -7.24
CA ASN A 67 -6.33 13.55 -5.95
C ASN A 67 -7.82 13.17 -5.92
N PRO A 68 -8.28 12.46 -4.87
CA PRO A 68 -9.70 12.20 -4.71
C PRO A 68 -10.46 13.52 -4.49
N LEU A 69 -11.63 13.64 -5.10
CA LEU A 69 -12.51 14.79 -4.88
C LEU A 69 -13.45 14.51 -3.70
N THR A 70 -13.59 15.49 -2.83
CA THR A 70 -14.65 15.58 -1.81
C THR A 70 -15.78 16.45 -2.37
N GLU A 71 -16.92 16.54 -1.69
CA GLU A 71 -17.97 17.48 -2.09
C GLU A 71 -17.46 18.93 -2.20
N ASN A 72 -16.61 19.35 -1.26
CA ASN A 72 -16.05 20.70 -1.26
C ASN A 72 -15.10 20.90 -2.44
N SER A 73 -14.13 20.00 -2.63
CA SER A 73 -13.16 20.16 -3.72
C SER A 73 -13.78 19.95 -5.11
N LEU A 74 -14.86 19.18 -5.22
CA LEU A 74 -15.63 19.09 -6.46
C LEU A 74 -16.33 20.42 -6.79
N ARG A 75 -17.01 21.05 -5.83
CA ARG A 75 -17.64 22.37 -6.01
C ARG A 75 -16.63 23.44 -6.44
N ASP A 76 -15.42 23.39 -5.89
CA ASP A 76 -14.35 24.31 -6.27
C ASP A 76 -13.79 23.99 -7.66
N ALA A 77 -13.62 22.70 -7.98
CA ALA A 77 -13.22 22.26 -9.32
C ALA A 77 -14.23 22.69 -10.40
N GLU A 78 -15.54 22.61 -10.13
CA GLU A 78 -16.62 23.08 -11.00
C GLU A 78 -16.52 24.57 -11.33
N LYS A 79 -16.14 25.40 -10.34
CA LYS A 79 -15.97 26.85 -10.54
C LYS A 79 -14.68 27.21 -11.30
N THR A 80 -13.66 26.37 -11.19
CA THR A 80 -12.29 26.71 -11.60
C THR A 80 -11.90 26.12 -12.95
N TRP A 81 -11.98 24.79 -13.13
CA TRP A 81 -11.43 24.12 -14.33
C TRP A 81 -12.36 23.06 -14.93
N LEU A 82 -13.28 22.46 -14.17
CA LEU A 82 -14.19 21.44 -14.72
C LEU A 82 -15.21 22.02 -15.71
N LYS A 83 -15.63 23.28 -15.51
CA LYS A 83 -16.55 23.99 -16.42
C LYS A 83 -16.01 24.18 -17.83
N ASP A 84 -14.70 24.07 -18.03
CA ASP A 84 -14.04 24.25 -19.31
C ASP A 84 -13.85 22.91 -20.05
N LEU A 85 -14.09 21.79 -19.37
CA LEU A 85 -13.98 20.46 -19.98
C LEU A 85 -15.21 20.10 -20.82
N PRO A 86 -15.05 19.29 -21.88
CA PRO A 86 -16.16 18.65 -22.57
C PRO A 86 -17.02 17.81 -21.61
N GLN A 87 -18.32 17.71 -21.85
CA GLN A 87 -19.24 16.95 -20.98
C GLN A 87 -18.79 15.50 -20.75
N LYS A 88 -18.28 14.84 -21.80
CA LYS A 88 -17.74 13.47 -21.72
C LYS A 88 -16.56 13.32 -20.75
N ASP A 89 -15.82 14.40 -20.50
CA ASP A 89 -14.64 14.39 -19.62
C ASP A 89 -14.98 14.72 -18.19
N ARG A 90 -15.99 15.57 -17.99
CA ARG A 90 -16.54 15.85 -16.65
C ARG A 90 -17.03 14.58 -15.97
N ALA A 91 -17.50 13.58 -16.72
CA ALA A 91 -17.95 12.30 -16.17
C ALA A 91 -16.88 11.54 -15.37
N TRP A 92 -15.59 11.85 -15.56
CA TRP A 92 -14.48 11.26 -14.81
C TRP A 92 -14.24 11.91 -13.44
N PHE A 93 -14.78 13.11 -13.22
CA PHE A 93 -14.52 13.91 -12.04
C PHE A 93 -15.75 14.01 -11.17
N ARG A 94 -15.73 13.28 -10.05
CA ARG A 94 -16.81 13.23 -9.08
C ARG A 94 -16.27 13.01 -7.68
N VAL A 95 -17.14 13.16 -6.68
CA VAL A 95 -16.83 12.75 -5.31
C VAL A 95 -16.39 11.29 -5.32
N SER A 96 -15.21 11.04 -4.73
CA SER A 96 -14.64 9.70 -4.67
C SER A 96 -15.43 8.85 -3.67
N ASP A 97 -15.75 7.61 -4.04
CA ASP A 97 -16.47 6.73 -3.12
C ASP A 97 -15.56 6.38 -1.94
N ASP A 98 -16.04 6.54 -0.72
CA ASP A 98 -15.31 6.25 0.50
C ASP A 98 -16.10 5.27 1.37
N PHE A 99 -15.64 5.06 2.60
CA PHE A 99 -16.30 4.17 3.53
C PHE A 99 -17.67 4.65 4.00
N SER A 100 -18.14 5.84 3.66
CA SER A 100 -19.54 6.23 3.93
C SER A 100 -20.53 5.41 3.08
N ASP A 101 -20.13 4.99 1.87
CA ASP A 101 -20.92 4.15 0.97
C ASP A 101 -20.92 2.67 1.45
N PRO A 102 -22.08 2.08 1.78
CA PRO A 102 -22.17 0.66 2.16
C PRO A 102 -21.64 -0.29 1.08
N THR A 103 -21.79 0.07 -0.20
CA THR A 103 -21.32 -0.76 -1.30
C THR A 103 -19.79 -0.76 -1.40
N VAL A 104 -19.12 0.33 -1.03
CA VAL A 104 -17.65 0.37 -0.89
C VAL A 104 -17.20 -0.52 0.26
N ARG A 105 -17.90 -0.51 1.40
CA ARG A 105 -17.57 -1.42 2.52
C ARG A 105 -17.70 -2.90 2.13
N GLU A 106 -18.65 -3.23 1.27
CA GLU A 106 -18.78 -4.58 0.68
C GLU A 106 -17.66 -4.90 -0.30
N ASP A 107 -17.36 -3.99 -1.23
CA ASP A 107 -16.27 -4.12 -2.21
C ASP A 107 -14.93 -4.32 -1.49
N THR A 108 -14.62 -3.48 -0.49
CA THR A 108 -13.43 -3.60 0.35
C THR A 108 -13.39 -4.95 1.07
N ARG A 109 -14.47 -5.42 1.71
CA ARG A 109 -14.46 -6.72 2.39
C ARG A 109 -14.06 -7.87 1.45
N LEU A 110 -14.64 -7.89 0.25
CA LEU A 110 -14.30 -8.91 -0.75
C LEU A 110 -12.86 -8.76 -1.24
N TYR A 111 -12.41 -7.52 -1.47
CA TYR A 111 -11.03 -7.22 -1.84
C TYR A 111 -10.00 -7.70 -0.80
N MET A 112 -10.30 -7.54 0.50
CA MET A 112 -9.42 -8.01 1.58
C MET A 112 -9.30 -9.55 1.56
N GLN A 113 -10.38 -10.27 1.24
CA GLN A 113 -10.34 -11.72 1.07
C GLN A 113 -9.50 -12.12 -0.15
N VAL A 114 -9.72 -11.46 -1.30
CA VAL A 114 -8.91 -11.68 -2.52
C VAL A 114 -7.44 -11.48 -2.22
N THR A 115 -7.08 -10.37 -1.56
CA THR A 115 -5.69 -10.07 -1.20
C THR A 115 -5.10 -11.13 -0.27
N ALA A 116 -5.82 -11.53 0.78
CA ALA A 116 -5.35 -12.57 1.69
C ALA A 116 -5.08 -13.90 0.97
N PHE A 117 -5.98 -14.36 0.10
CA PHE A 117 -5.78 -15.58 -0.69
C PHE A 117 -4.60 -15.48 -1.66
N ARG A 118 -4.43 -14.33 -2.31
CA ARG A 118 -3.28 -14.05 -3.19
C ARG A 118 -1.96 -14.18 -2.43
N MET A 119 -1.89 -13.63 -1.22
CA MET A 119 -0.70 -13.74 -0.36
C MET A 119 -0.44 -15.17 0.09
N VAL A 120 -1.49 -15.90 0.53
CA VAL A 120 -1.38 -17.32 0.88
C VAL A 120 -0.82 -18.13 -0.29
N ASN A 121 -1.32 -17.91 -1.50
CA ASN A 121 -0.83 -18.58 -2.70
C ASN A 121 0.64 -18.26 -2.98
N PHE A 122 0.99 -16.98 -2.90
CA PHE A 122 2.35 -16.51 -3.08
C PHE A 122 3.33 -17.15 -2.09
N TRP A 123 3.01 -17.16 -0.80
CA TRP A 123 3.88 -17.76 0.23
C TRP A 123 3.93 -19.28 0.15
N LYS A 124 2.82 -19.94 -0.22
CA LYS A 124 2.80 -21.39 -0.50
C LYS A 124 3.77 -21.75 -1.62
N ALA A 125 3.86 -20.93 -2.67
CA ALA A 125 4.83 -21.11 -3.75
C ALA A 125 6.29 -20.98 -3.29
N HIS A 126 6.53 -20.33 -2.16
CA HIS A 126 7.85 -20.21 -1.50
C HIS A 126 8.01 -21.21 -0.33
N GLY A 127 7.20 -22.27 -0.27
CA GLY A 127 7.32 -23.32 0.74
C GLY A 127 6.86 -22.91 2.16
N ILE A 128 6.20 -21.76 2.32
CA ILE A 128 5.72 -21.30 3.62
C ILE A 128 4.30 -21.87 3.90
N GLY A 129 4.22 -22.77 4.87
CA GLY A 129 2.96 -23.38 5.29
C GLY A 129 2.06 -22.47 6.14
N PRO A 130 0.74 -22.77 6.22
CA PRO A 130 -0.25 -21.96 6.94
C PRO A 130 -0.06 -21.92 8.46
N THR A 131 0.77 -22.80 9.04
CA THR A 131 1.11 -22.78 10.46
C THR A 131 2.10 -21.67 10.82
N ARG A 132 2.76 -21.07 9.82
CA ARG A 132 3.78 -20.04 9.98
C ARG A 132 3.21 -18.64 10.14
N TYR A 133 1.94 -18.43 9.80
CA TYR A 133 1.34 -17.10 9.83
C TYR A 133 -0.15 -17.13 10.13
N ARG A 134 -0.68 -15.96 10.49
CA ARG A 134 -2.11 -15.69 10.51
C ARG A 134 -2.36 -14.29 9.98
N ILE A 135 -3.39 -14.16 9.14
CA ILE A 135 -3.77 -12.89 8.53
C ILE A 135 -4.93 -12.29 9.34
N TYR A 136 -4.84 -11.00 9.64
CA TYR A 136 -5.79 -10.21 10.41
C TYR A 136 -6.16 -8.94 9.65
N TRP A 137 -7.25 -8.33 10.06
CA TRP A 137 -7.63 -6.99 9.61
C TRP A 137 -8.51 -6.32 10.66
N ASP A 138 -8.48 -4.99 10.72
CA ASP A 138 -9.41 -4.23 11.54
C ASP A 138 -10.69 -3.93 10.75
N LYS A 139 -11.79 -4.59 11.09
CA LYS A 139 -13.10 -4.28 10.49
C LYS A 139 -13.58 -2.88 10.84
N ALA A 140 -13.20 -2.36 12.01
CA ALA A 140 -13.60 -1.04 12.49
C ALA A 140 -12.89 0.09 11.71
N SER A 141 -11.80 -0.20 11.00
CA SER A 141 -11.14 0.76 10.10
C SER A 141 -12.10 1.28 9.01
N MET A 142 -13.05 0.45 8.57
CA MET A 142 -14.09 0.82 7.60
C MET A 142 -15.24 1.64 8.19
N THR A 143 -15.34 1.77 9.51
CA THR A 143 -16.42 2.55 10.17
C THR A 143 -15.88 3.80 10.85
N ASN A 144 -14.62 3.78 11.27
CA ASN A 144 -13.99 4.87 12.03
C ASN A 144 -13.21 5.85 11.13
N ALA A 145 -13.29 5.70 9.80
CA ALA A 145 -12.80 6.62 8.76
C ALA A 145 -11.39 7.19 8.98
N LYS A 146 -10.49 6.45 9.63
CA LYS A 146 -9.09 6.87 9.86
C LYS A 146 -8.19 6.73 8.62
N ILE A 147 -8.70 6.07 7.57
CA ILE A 147 -8.04 5.87 6.28
C ILE A 147 -8.89 6.52 5.20
N GLY A 148 -8.32 7.51 4.51
CA GLY A 148 -8.90 8.13 3.33
C GLY A 148 -8.64 7.33 2.06
N VAL A 149 -9.30 7.71 0.95
CA VAL A 149 -9.14 7.06 -0.37
C VAL A 149 -7.70 7.18 -0.88
N GLY A 150 -6.99 8.26 -0.52
CA GLY A 150 -5.59 8.51 -0.88
C GLY A 150 -5.36 8.91 -2.34
N MET A 151 -5.92 8.15 -3.27
CA MET A 151 -5.91 8.42 -4.72
C MET A 151 -7.30 8.23 -5.30
N ALA A 152 -7.63 8.92 -6.40
CA ALA A 152 -8.84 8.67 -7.14
C ALA A 152 -8.88 7.22 -7.64
N HIS A 153 -10.03 6.55 -7.49
CA HIS A 153 -10.21 5.14 -7.89
C HIS A 153 -9.82 4.87 -9.35
N SER A 154 -10.08 5.81 -10.25
CA SER A 154 -9.71 5.70 -11.68
C SER A 154 -8.20 5.81 -11.95
N PHE A 155 -7.42 6.31 -10.99
CA PHE A 155 -5.95 6.35 -11.06
C PHE A 155 -5.31 5.10 -10.45
N HIS A 156 -5.98 4.49 -9.47
CA HIS A 156 -5.47 3.34 -8.76
C HIS A 156 -5.54 2.08 -9.61
N VAL A 157 -4.47 1.30 -9.69
CA VAL A 157 -4.46 0.03 -10.43
C VAL A 157 -5.54 -0.94 -9.92
N HIS A 158 -6.14 -1.71 -10.83
CA HIS A 158 -7.10 -2.78 -10.46
C HIS A 158 -6.35 -4.03 -10.00
N ASP A 159 -5.59 -3.89 -8.91
CA ASP A 159 -4.71 -4.94 -8.40
C ASP A 159 -5.47 -6.19 -7.93
N TRP A 160 -6.76 -6.06 -7.60
CA TRP A 160 -7.64 -7.20 -7.32
C TRP A 160 -7.77 -8.20 -8.48
N SER A 161 -7.35 -7.82 -9.69
CA SER A 161 -7.28 -8.73 -10.86
C SER A 161 -5.94 -9.48 -10.99
N PHE A 162 -4.99 -9.23 -10.09
CA PHE A 162 -3.72 -9.96 -10.09
C PHE A 162 -3.97 -11.41 -9.67
N ASP A 163 -3.18 -12.34 -10.25
CA ASP A 163 -3.33 -13.79 -10.06
C ASP A 163 -4.67 -14.40 -10.53
N PHE A 164 -5.47 -13.67 -11.31
CA PHE A 164 -6.62 -14.25 -12.01
C PHE A 164 -6.15 -15.34 -13.00
N ASN A 165 -6.90 -16.44 -13.05
CA ASN A 165 -6.70 -17.48 -14.06
C ASN A 165 -7.24 -17.03 -15.44
N GLY A 166 -7.12 -17.88 -16.45
CA GLY A 166 -7.56 -17.57 -17.82
C GLY A 166 -9.02 -17.16 -17.92
N ASP A 167 -9.92 -17.90 -17.28
CA ASP A 167 -11.37 -17.66 -17.33
C ASP A 167 -11.77 -16.38 -16.59
N GLU A 168 -11.22 -16.17 -15.39
CA GLU A 168 -11.42 -14.96 -14.58
C GLU A 168 -10.92 -13.73 -15.33
N ARG A 169 -9.74 -13.84 -15.96
CA ARG A 169 -9.17 -12.75 -16.74
C ARG A 169 -10.02 -12.43 -17.97
N GLN A 170 -10.49 -13.45 -18.69
CA GLN A 170 -11.37 -13.27 -19.84
C GLN A 170 -12.67 -12.55 -19.44
N ARG A 171 -13.28 -12.95 -18.31
CA ARG A 171 -14.48 -12.31 -17.78
C ARG A 171 -14.24 -10.88 -17.35
N TYR A 172 -13.09 -10.59 -16.73
CA TYR A 172 -12.70 -9.22 -16.38
C TYR A 172 -12.53 -8.34 -17.63
N ASP A 173 -11.87 -8.86 -18.66
CA ASP A 173 -11.67 -8.15 -19.93
C ASP A 173 -13.01 -7.97 -20.69
N GLN A 174 -13.97 -8.90 -20.53
CA GLN A 174 -15.33 -8.74 -21.05
C GLN A 174 -16.11 -7.66 -20.28
N ALA A 175 -15.99 -7.65 -18.95
CA ALA A 175 -16.62 -6.66 -18.11
C ALA A 175 -16.15 -5.25 -18.45
N LEU A 176 -14.85 -5.09 -18.65
CA LEU A 176 -14.26 -3.84 -19.11
C LEU A 176 -14.76 -3.43 -20.50
N ARG A 177 -14.87 -4.38 -21.44
CA ARG A 177 -15.42 -4.12 -22.78
C ARG A 177 -16.87 -3.63 -22.73
N SER A 178 -17.65 -4.05 -21.73
CA SER A 178 -19.04 -3.60 -21.58
C SER A 178 -19.20 -2.11 -21.26
N ILE A 179 -18.13 -1.47 -20.77
CA ILE A 179 -18.09 -0.04 -20.45
C ILE A 179 -17.16 0.75 -21.39
N SER A 180 -16.69 0.12 -22.47
CA SER A 180 -15.77 0.70 -23.44
C SER A 180 -16.34 0.68 -24.85
N ASP A 181 -15.84 1.56 -25.73
CA ASP A 181 -16.11 1.50 -27.18
C ASP A 181 -15.25 0.42 -27.89
N ALA A 182 -15.40 0.31 -29.22
CA ALA A 182 -14.69 -0.68 -30.04
C ALA A 182 -13.17 -0.46 -30.04
N GLU A 183 -12.73 0.77 -29.82
CA GLU A 183 -11.33 1.19 -29.71
C GLU A 183 -10.78 1.03 -28.29
N GLY A 184 -11.60 0.56 -27.34
CA GLY A 184 -11.21 0.32 -25.94
C GLY A 184 -11.17 1.58 -25.08
N ASN A 185 -11.75 2.70 -25.53
CA ASN A 185 -11.93 3.87 -24.69
C ASN A 185 -13.12 3.66 -23.77
N VAL A 186 -12.91 3.87 -22.48
CA VAL A 186 -13.98 3.82 -21.49
C VAL A 186 -14.98 4.95 -21.77
N ILE A 187 -16.23 4.58 -22.05
CA ILE A 187 -17.35 5.48 -22.31
C ILE A 187 -18.20 5.73 -21.07
N VAL A 188 -18.19 4.78 -20.13
CA VAL A 188 -18.88 4.87 -18.85
C VAL A 188 -17.84 4.65 -17.76
N PRO A 189 -17.28 5.73 -17.16
CA PRO A 189 -16.21 5.57 -16.17
C PRO A 189 -16.69 4.86 -14.90
N LEU A 190 -18.00 4.79 -14.68
CA LEU A 190 -18.63 4.33 -13.43
C LEU A 190 -19.89 3.53 -13.74
N SER A 191 -19.92 2.26 -13.39
CA SER A 191 -21.06 1.40 -13.74
C SER A 191 -21.35 0.38 -12.63
N ASP A 192 -22.60 0.37 -12.15
CA ASP A 192 -23.05 -0.69 -11.24
C ASP A 192 -23.07 -2.06 -11.92
N GLY A 193 -23.35 -2.11 -13.23
CA GLY A 193 -23.21 -3.35 -14.01
C GLY A 193 -21.77 -3.87 -14.01
N TYR A 194 -20.79 -2.98 -14.15
CA TYR A 194 -19.36 -3.32 -14.07
C TYR A 194 -18.99 -3.81 -12.66
N ARG A 195 -19.47 -3.15 -11.61
CA ARG A 195 -19.30 -3.59 -10.22
C ARG A 195 -19.86 -5.00 -10.00
N VAL A 196 -21.09 -5.28 -10.43
CA VAL A 196 -21.72 -6.60 -10.27
C VAL A 196 -20.87 -7.69 -10.93
N GLN A 197 -20.37 -7.44 -12.13
CA GLN A 197 -19.51 -8.38 -12.85
C GLN A 197 -18.17 -8.60 -12.13
N ASN A 198 -17.50 -7.52 -11.70
CA ASN A 198 -16.25 -7.61 -10.94
C ASN A 198 -16.42 -8.35 -9.61
N ARG A 199 -17.49 -8.06 -8.86
CA ARG A 199 -17.83 -8.80 -7.62
C ARG A 199 -17.98 -10.29 -7.89
N ALA A 200 -18.71 -10.66 -8.93
CA ALA A 200 -18.90 -12.07 -9.28
C ALA A 200 -17.56 -12.75 -9.58
N ILE A 201 -16.67 -12.11 -10.33
CA ILE A 201 -15.33 -12.65 -10.63
C ILE A 201 -14.50 -12.82 -9.34
N CYS A 202 -14.50 -11.82 -8.45
CA CYS A 202 -13.78 -11.90 -7.19
C CYS A 202 -14.34 -12.96 -6.24
N ILE A 203 -15.67 -13.17 -6.21
CA ILE A 203 -16.31 -14.25 -5.45
C ILE A 203 -15.85 -15.61 -5.98
N ASP A 204 -15.83 -15.79 -7.29
CA ASP A 204 -15.38 -17.04 -7.91
C ASP A 204 -13.88 -17.30 -7.66
N TYR A 205 -13.06 -16.25 -7.72
CA TYR A 205 -11.65 -16.30 -7.32
C TYR A 205 -11.50 -16.80 -5.88
N VAL A 206 -12.22 -16.18 -4.93
CA VAL A 206 -12.19 -16.56 -3.51
C VAL A 206 -12.60 -18.02 -3.32
N ALA A 207 -13.66 -18.47 -3.99
CA ALA A 207 -14.12 -19.86 -3.91
C ALA A 207 -13.06 -20.85 -4.43
N ARG A 208 -12.44 -20.55 -5.58
CA ARG A 208 -11.37 -21.36 -6.17
C ARG A 208 -10.15 -21.43 -5.23
N MET A 209 -9.74 -20.30 -4.68
CA MET A 209 -8.56 -20.23 -3.81
C MET A 209 -8.80 -20.88 -2.44
N ALA A 210 -10.02 -20.79 -1.90
CA ALA A 210 -10.42 -21.51 -0.69
C ALA A 210 -10.26 -23.03 -0.89
N GLN A 211 -10.78 -23.57 -2.00
CA GLN A 211 -10.67 -24.99 -2.33
C GLN A 211 -9.20 -25.47 -2.44
N ALA A 212 -8.30 -24.63 -2.95
CA ALA A 212 -6.89 -24.99 -3.17
C ALA A 212 -5.97 -24.81 -1.95
N SER A 213 -6.39 -24.02 -0.96
CA SER A 213 -5.53 -23.59 0.16
C SER A 213 -5.90 -24.23 1.51
N GLY A 214 -7.10 -24.80 1.63
CA GLY A 214 -7.60 -25.34 2.91
C GLY A 214 -8.14 -24.26 3.86
N TRP A 215 -8.12 -23.00 3.44
CA TRP A 215 -8.81 -21.90 4.12
C TRP A 215 -10.21 -21.72 3.53
N THR A 216 -11.09 -21.05 4.28
CA THR A 216 -12.42 -20.61 3.84
C THR A 216 -12.47 -19.09 3.78
N ALA A 217 -13.46 -18.54 3.06
CA ALA A 217 -13.64 -17.10 2.97
C ALA A 217 -13.90 -16.44 4.34
N GLU A 218 -14.54 -17.18 5.25
CA GLU A 218 -14.89 -16.74 6.60
C GLU A 218 -13.71 -16.81 7.56
N ASN A 219 -12.81 -17.78 7.35
CA ASN A 219 -11.71 -18.02 8.26
C ASN A 219 -10.36 -17.49 7.76
N ILE A 220 -10.21 -17.02 6.52
CA ILE A 220 -8.92 -16.53 6.01
C ILE A 220 -8.46 -15.25 6.73
N LEU A 221 -9.39 -14.39 7.15
CA LEU A 221 -9.12 -13.16 7.89
C LEU A 221 -9.54 -13.29 9.37
N GLY A 222 -8.58 -13.17 10.27
CA GLY A 222 -8.81 -13.04 11.70
C GLY A 222 -9.21 -11.63 12.12
N ASP A 223 -9.80 -11.51 13.30
CA ASP A 223 -10.17 -10.22 13.89
C ASP A 223 -8.98 -9.57 14.60
N PHE A 224 -8.64 -8.33 14.21
CA PHE A 224 -7.46 -7.62 14.74
C PHE A 224 -7.58 -7.27 16.23
N ASP A 225 -8.78 -6.91 16.69
CA ASP A 225 -9.02 -6.60 18.11
C ASP A 225 -8.80 -7.83 18.99
N HIS A 226 -9.36 -8.97 18.57
CA HIS A 226 -9.15 -10.23 19.25
C HIS A 226 -7.66 -10.59 19.31
N PHE A 227 -6.94 -10.44 18.20
CA PHE A 227 -5.49 -10.68 18.14
C PHE A 227 -4.69 -9.82 19.13
N ILE A 228 -4.96 -8.51 19.19
CA ILE A 228 -4.28 -7.61 20.15
C ILE A 228 -4.50 -8.09 21.59
N VAL A 229 -5.75 -8.48 21.92
CA VAL A 229 -6.09 -8.98 23.26
C VAL A 229 -5.38 -10.30 23.56
N GLU A 230 -5.33 -11.24 22.62
CA GLU A 230 -4.60 -12.50 22.78
C GLU A 230 -3.11 -12.24 23.06
N ASN A 231 -2.45 -11.40 22.23
CA ASN A 231 -1.03 -11.07 22.37
C ASN A 231 -0.73 -10.40 23.72
N LYS A 232 -1.55 -9.41 24.11
CA LYS A 232 -1.42 -8.73 25.40
C LYS A 232 -1.58 -9.69 26.57
N THR A 233 -2.59 -10.55 26.53
CA THR A 233 -2.89 -11.51 27.61
C THR A 233 -1.77 -12.53 27.76
N ALA A 234 -1.17 -12.96 26.65
CA ALA A 234 -0.01 -13.84 26.64
C ALA A 234 1.29 -13.17 27.11
N GLY A 235 1.29 -11.85 27.37
CA GLY A 235 2.47 -11.10 27.76
C GLY A 235 3.55 -11.01 26.67
N VAL A 236 3.16 -11.20 25.41
CA VAL A 236 4.11 -11.15 24.29
C VAL A 236 4.45 -9.72 23.94
N VAL A 237 5.74 -9.41 23.93
CA VAL A 237 6.29 -8.16 23.40
C VAL A 237 6.66 -8.39 21.94
N ALA A 238 6.11 -7.59 21.04
CA ALA A 238 6.27 -7.80 19.60
C ALA A 238 7.20 -6.78 18.94
N ASP A 239 7.82 -7.19 17.83
CA ASP A 239 8.42 -6.29 16.85
C ASP A 239 7.39 -6.00 15.75
N LEU A 240 7.24 -4.73 15.37
CA LEU A 240 6.34 -4.28 14.32
C LEU A 240 7.11 -3.92 13.05
N TYR A 241 6.70 -4.48 11.92
CA TYR A 241 7.18 -4.14 10.58
C TYR A 241 6.04 -3.48 9.79
N VAL A 242 6.17 -2.19 9.48
CA VAL A 242 5.07 -1.38 8.94
C VAL A 242 5.39 -0.93 7.51
N GLY A 243 4.71 -1.52 6.54
CA GLY A 243 4.76 -1.10 5.13
C GLY A 243 3.54 -0.31 4.67
N GLY A 244 2.48 -0.30 5.48
CA GLY A 244 1.24 0.43 5.19
C GLY A 244 1.00 1.67 6.04
N PRO A 245 -0.23 2.22 5.97
CA PRO A 245 -0.67 3.32 6.81
C PRO A 245 -0.58 3.00 8.32
N PHE A 246 -0.57 4.04 9.16
CA PHE A 246 -0.30 3.91 10.58
C PHE A 246 -1.49 3.68 11.56
N PRO A 247 -2.78 3.58 11.17
CA PRO A 247 -3.85 3.38 12.16
C PRO A 247 -3.78 2.01 12.85
N ASP A 248 -3.41 0.95 12.13
CA ASP A 248 -3.24 -0.39 12.73
C ASP A 248 -2.01 -0.42 13.65
N ALA A 249 -0.92 0.25 13.26
CA ALA A 249 0.27 0.42 14.09
C ALA A 249 -0.06 1.16 15.38
N LEU A 250 -0.77 2.29 15.27
CA LEU A 250 -1.27 3.07 16.40
C LEU A 250 -2.11 2.23 17.35
N ALA A 251 -3.11 1.53 16.82
CA ALA A 251 -4.01 0.70 17.63
C ALA A 251 -3.24 -0.40 18.39
N TYR A 252 -2.24 -1.02 17.75
CA TYR A 252 -1.42 -2.03 18.40
C TYR A 252 -0.55 -1.44 19.52
N VAL A 253 0.25 -0.39 19.24
CA VAL A 253 1.19 0.19 20.24
C VAL A 253 0.47 0.77 21.46
N GLN A 254 -0.79 1.21 21.30
CA GLN A 254 -1.61 1.72 22.39
C GLN A 254 -2.12 0.62 23.34
N ARG A 255 -2.18 -0.63 22.88
CA ARG A 255 -2.92 -1.70 23.56
C ARG A 255 -2.07 -2.90 23.93
N ALA A 256 -0.96 -3.14 23.23
CA ALA A 256 -0.04 -4.25 23.44
C ALA A 256 1.42 -3.76 23.50
N PRO A 257 2.30 -4.46 24.24
CA PRO A 257 3.70 -4.06 24.38
C PRO A 257 4.49 -4.32 23.09
N VAL A 258 5.38 -3.38 22.76
CA VAL A 258 6.21 -3.39 21.54
C VAL A 258 7.66 -3.09 21.89
N THR A 259 8.58 -3.85 21.31
CA THR A 259 10.02 -3.64 21.46
C THR A 259 10.51 -2.58 20.50
N GLU A 260 10.25 -2.78 19.20
CA GLU A 260 10.64 -1.86 18.14
C GLU A 260 9.63 -1.82 17.01
N VAL A 261 9.60 -0.67 16.33
CA VAL A 261 8.88 -0.46 15.09
C VAL A 261 9.89 -0.11 14.00
N VAL A 262 9.83 -0.84 12.89
CA VAL A 262 10.57 -0.53 11.66
C VAL A 262 9.55 -0.35 10.56
N GLY A 263 9.62 0.75 9.82
CA GLY A 263 8.64 0.97 8.76
C GLY A 263 9.07 1.92 7.67
N MET A 264 8.34 1.85 6.57
CA MET A 264 8.40 2.80 5.48
C MET A 264 7.55 4.01 5.84
N GLY A 265 8.16 5.18 5.94
CA GLY A 265 7.45 6.39 6.31
C GLY A 265 8.28 7.66 6.19
N GLY A 266 7.61 8.73 5.80
CA GLY A 266 8.21 10.06 5.71
C GLY A 266 8.89 10.39 4.39
N ASN A 267 9.11 11.68 4.21
CA ASN A 267 9.84 12.30 3.11
C ASN A 267 10.73 13.40 3.67
N LEU A 268 11.98 13.43 3.24
CA LEU A 268 12.99 14.40 3.68
C LEU A 268 12.94 15.72 2.93
N LYS A 269 12.41 15.72 1.70
CA LYS A 269 12.37 16.89 0.83
C LYS A 269 10.95 17.14 0.34
N SER A 270 10.52 18.40 0.34
CA SER A 270 9.28 18.79 -0.32
C SER A 270 9.35 18.45 -1.82
N GLY A 271 8.25 17.94 -2.37
CA GLY A 271 8.16 17.54 -3.79
C GLY A 271 8.80 16.20 -4.16
N SER A 272 9.37 15.43 -3.22
CA SER A 272 9.89 14.08 -3.52
C SER A 272 8.79 13.05 -3.76
N THR A 273 7.58 13.30 -3.26
CA THR A 273 6.39 12.46 -3.45
C THR A 273 5.32 13.23 -4.25
N LEU A 274 4.29 12.52 -4.70
CA LEU A 274 3.14 13.12 -5.41
C LEU A 274 2.29 14.00 -4.49
N PHE A 275 2.40 13.80 -3.17
CA PHE A 275 1.63 14.50 -2.14
C PHE A 275 2.57 15.31 -1.24
N ALA A 276 2.01 16.17 -0.38
CA ALA A 276 2.83 16.95 0.55
C ALA A 276 3.51 16.05 1.61
N ASN A 277 2.78 15.03 2.08
CA ASN A 277 3.30 13.98 2.96
C ASN A 277 3.62 12.72 2.15
N GLN A 278 4.52 11.87 2.64
CA GLN A 278 4.66 10.49 2.15
C GLN A 278 3.31 9.74 2.22
N PHE A 279 3.07 8.85 1.26
CA PHE A 279 1.75 8.26 1.01
C PHE A 279 1.11 7.55 2.23
N ASN A 280 1.86 6.75 2.98
CA ASN A 280 1.35 6.05 4.18
C ASN A 280 0.88 7.02 5.27
N PHE A 281 1.54 8.19 5.38
CA PHE A 281 1.05 9.28 6.22
C PHE A 281 -0.09 10.04 5.58
N HIS A 282 -0.03 10.31 4.28
CA HIS A 282 -1.03 11.09 3.55
C HIS A 282 -2.44 10.48 3.69
N VAL A 283 -2.56 9.16 3.53
CA VAL A 283 -3.86 8.48 3.58
C VAL A 283 -4.44 8.39 5.00
N ALA A 284 -3.65 8.60 6.05
CA ALA A 284 -4.07 8.47 7.44
C ALA A 284 -3.34 9.47 8.35
N LEU A 285 -3.34 10.76 7.97
CA LEU A 285 -2.46 11.78 8.56
C LEU A 285 -2.65 11.97 10.07
N GLU A 286 -3.90 11.93 10.53
CA GLU A 286 -4.23 12.05 11.95
C GLU A 286 -3.66 10.87 12.74
N SER A 287 -3.85 9.65 12.24
CA SER A 287 -3.33 8.45 12.89
C SER A 287 -1.81 8.37 12.84
N ALA A 288 -1.18 8.81 11.75
CA ALA A 288 0.27 8.92 11.66
C ALA A 288 0.82 9.91 12.70
N THR A 289 0.18 11.07 12.86
CA THR A 289 0.57 12.06 13.86
C THR A 289 0.41 11.54 15.28
N GLU A 290 -0.72 10.91 15.59
CA GLU A 290 -0.98 10.32 16.89
C GLU A 290 0.01 9.19 17.20
N PHE A 291 0.32 8.35 16.21
CA PHE A 291 1.32 7.30 16.32
C PHE A 291 2.71 7.87 16.66
N LEU A 292 3.18 8.85 15.89
CA LEU A 292 4.49 9.48 16.10
C LEU A 292 4.59 10.13 17.49
N THR A 293 3.50 10.76 17.95
CA THR A 293 3.44 11.34 19.30
C THR A 293 3.52 10.24 20.35
N TYR A 294 2.71 9.20 20.22
CA TYR A 294 2.64 8.09 21.16
C TYR A 294 3.99 7.37 21.32
N VAL A 295 4.69 7.07 20.23
CA VAL A 295 6.00 6.39 20.30
C VAL A 295 7.06 7.24 20.97
N VAL A 296 7.01 8.57 20.82
CA VAL A 296 7.94 9.50 21.50
C VAL A 296 7.65 9.54 22.99
N ASP A 297 6.38 9.73 23.36
CA ASP A 297 5.96 9.83 24.77
C ASP A 297 6.25 8.56 25.56
N HIS A 298 6.08 7.40 24.91
CA HIS A 298 6.30 6.07 25.52
C HIS A 298 7.70 5.51 25.25
N LYS A 299 8.57 6.27 24.58
CA LYS A 299 9.95 5.89 24.24
C LYS A 299 10.05 4.55 23.50
N ILE A 300 9.09 4.23 22.64
CA ILE A 300 9.09 3.03 21.79
C ILE A 300 10.12 3.23 20.67
N LYS A 301 11.06 2.32 20.50
CA LYS A 301 12.10 2.44 19.46
C LYS A 301 11.44 2.46 18.07
N LEU A 302 11.62 3.55 17.33
CA LEU A 302 11.10 3.71 15.97
C LEU A 302 12.25 3.96 15.00
N THR A 303 12.31 3.17 13.92
CA THR A 303 13.19 3.39 12.77
C THR A 303 12.37 3.54 11.50
N LEU A 304 12.56 4.64 10.77
CA LEU A 304 11.85 4.92 9.53
C LEU A 304 12.77 4.95 8.31
N LEU A 305 12.28 4.38 7.21
CA LEU A 305 12.87 4.53 5.88
C LEU A 305 12.06 5.57 5.08
N PRO A 306 12.65 6.76 4.80
CA PRO A 306 11.97 7.79 4.04
C PRO A 306 12.01 7.51 2.54
N THR A 307 11.10 8.13 1.78
CA THR A 307 10.92 7.92 0.34
C THR A 307 12.22 8.05 -0.47
N GLU A 308 13.05 9.04 -0.15
CA GLU A 308 14.28 9.38 -0.88
C GLU A 308 15.39 8.33 -0.74
N CYS A 309 15.28 7.41 0.22
CA CYS A 309 16.18 6.27 0.32
C CYS A 309 16.01 5.29 -0.84
N VAL A 310 14.87 5.29 -1.54
CA VAL A 310 14.61 4.38 -2.66
C VAL A 310 14.24 5.14 -3.93
N LYS A 311 13.25 6.05 -3.88
CA LYS A 311 12.79 6.76 -5.06
C LYS A 311 13.84 7.77 -5.53
N GLY A 312 14.23 7.68 -6.81
CA GLY A 312 15.23 8.56 -7.42
C GLY A 312 16.66 8.27 -6.95
N SER A 313 16.90 7.12 -6.32
CA SER A 313 18.22 6.67 -5.90
C SER A 313 18.68 5.46 -6.70
N VAL A 314 19.93 5.04 -6.49
CA VAL A 314 20.48 3.80 -7.08
C VAL A 314 19.78 2.52 -6.58
N PHE A 315 18.95 2.59 -5.55
CA PHE A 315 18.21 1.44 -5.02
C PHE A 315 16.83 1.25 -5.66
N ALA A 316 16.34 2.22 -6.45
CA ALA A 316 15.21 1.95 -7.34
C ALA A 316 15.70 1.00 -8.45
N LEU A 317 15.15 -0.21 -8.49
CA LEU A 317 15.67 -1.26 -9.37
C LEU A 317 15.22 -1.04 -10.81
N SER A 318 16.12 -1.24 -11.77
CA SER A 318 15.70 -1.34 -13.18
C SER A 318 14.86 -2.60 -13.41
N ARG A 319 14.13 -2.66 -14.52
CA ARG A 319 13.40 -3.88 -14.91
C ARG A 319 14.34 -5.09 -15.02
N GLU A 320 15.54 -4.90 -15.55
CA GLU A 320 16.56 -5.96 -15.67
C GLU A 320 17.04 -6.42 -14.28
N GLU A 321 17.37 -5.48 -13.38
CA GLU A 321 17.79 -5.81 -12.02
C GLU A 321 16.71 -6.59 -11.26
N LEU A 322 15.44 -6.20 -11.39
CA LEU A 322 14.31 -6.95 -10.80
C LEU A 322 14.27 -8.39 -11.27
N PHE A 323 14.43 -8.62 -12.58
CA PHE A 323 14.45 -9.98 -13.13
C PHE A 323 15.62 -10.78 -12.57
N THR A 324 16.80 -10.17 -12.48
CA THR A 324 17.99 -10.84 -11.95
C THR A 324 17.84 -11.19 -10.47
N VAL A 325 17.33 -10.29 -9.62
CA VAL A 325 17.20 -10.60 -8.18
C VAL A 325 16.05 -11.56 -7.88
N PHE A 326 15.03 -11.63 -8.75
CA PHE A 326 13.89 -12.53 -8.58
C PHE A 326 13.93 -13.77 -9.46
N GLU A 327 15.03 -14.07 -10.14
CA GLU A 327 15.14 -15.19 -11.08
C GLU A 327 14.82 -16.56 -10.44
N ALA A 328 15.09 -16.70 -9.14
CA ALA A 328 14.80 -17.91 -8.38
C ALA A 328 13.30 -18.10 -8.07
N SER A 329 12.45 -17.11 -8.32
CA SER A 329 11.01 -17.17 -8.02
C SER A 329 10.15 -16.57 -9.13
N GLU A 330 9.54 -17.47 -9.92
CA GLU A 330 8.54 -17.11 -10.94
C GLU A 330 7.36 -16.34 -10.32
N ALA A 331 6.97 -16.68 -9.08
CA ALA A 331 5.90 -15.99 -8.38
C ALA A 331 6.27 -14.53 -8.05
N ALA A 332 7.50 -14.26 -7.59
CA ALA A 332 7.98 -12.90 -7.30
C ALA A 332 8.08 -12.07 -8.58
N VAL A 333 8.65 -12.63 -9.65
CA VAL A 333 8.69 -11.99 -10.97
C VAL A 333 7.30 -11.65 -11.45
N ARG A 334 6.36 -12.60 -11.40
CA ARG A 334 4.98 -12.41 -11.87
C ARG A 334 4.28 -11.28 -11.12
N VAL A 335 4.36 -11.25 -9.79
CA VAL A 335 3.71 -10.23 -8.96
C VAL A 335 4.29 -8.84 -9.25
N CYS A 336 5.62 -8.72 -9.36
CA CYS A 336 6.26 -7.44 -9.70
C CYS A 336 5.91 -6.96 -11.11
N LEU A 337 5.86 -7.86 -12.08
CA LEU A 337 5.50 -7.54 -13.46
C LEU A 337 4.05 -7.13 -13.61
N GLN A 338 3.11 -7.83 -12.96
CA GLN A 338 1.69 -7.48 -13.00
C GLN A 338 1.47 -6.05 -12.49
N TYR A 339 2.19 -5.66 -11.44
CA TYR A 339 2.18 -4.28 -10.95
C TYR A 339 2.84 -3.31 -11.93
N TYR A 340 4.05 -3.61 -12.41
CA TYR A 340 4.80 -2.76 -13.34
C TYR A 340 4.03 -2.47 -14.63
N ASP A 341 3.48 -3.52 -15.26
CA ASP A 341 2.74 -3.41 -16.52
C ASP A 341 1.38 -2.73 -16.31
N SER A 342 0.76 -2.87 -15.13
CA SER A 342 -0.49 -2.18 -14.79
C SER A 342 -0.32 -0.69 -14.46
N ALA A 343 0.88 -0.26 -14.03
CA ALA A 343 1.22 1.14 -13.78
C ALA A 343 1.52 1.93 -15.08
N ASN A 344 1.05 1.45 -16.23
CA ASN A 344 1.17 2.06 -17.57
C ASN A 344 2.61 2.25 -18.08
N GLY A 345 3.59 1.46 -17.61
CA GLY A 345 4.92 1.38 -18.23
C GLY A 345 5.75 2.67 -18.25
N HIS A 346 5.36 3.69 -17.47
CA HIS A 346 6.05 4.98 -17.43
C HIS A 346 7.24 5.02 -16.45
N GLY A 347 7.38 4.03 -15.56
CA GLY A 347 8.51 3.93 -14.66
C GLY A 347 9.68 3.22 -15.33
N GLN A 348 10.87 3.84 -15.38
CA GLN A 348 12.12 3.13 -15.74
C GLN A 348 12.66 2.27 -14.59
N SER A 349 12.06 2.37 -13.41
CA SER A 349 12.49 1.67 -12.21
C SER A 349 11.32 1.29 -11.30
N PHE A 350 11.54 0.28 -10.47
CA PHE A 350 10.60 -0.26 -9.49
C PHE A 350 11.18 -0.06 -8.08
N PRO A 351 10.58 0.84 -7.28
CA PRO A 351 11.02 1.03 -5.91
C PRO A 351 10.46 -0.08 -5.00
N LEU A 352 11.34 -0.76 -4.27
CA LEU A 352 11.01 -1.74 -3.24
C LEU A 352 11.10 -1.09 -1.85
N PHE A 353 10.30 -0.05 -1.60
CA PHE A 353 10.30 0.71 -0.36
C PHE A 353 10.22 -0.16 0.92
N ASP A 354 9.23 -1.05 0.99
CA ASP A 354 8.85 -1.79 2.18
C ASP A 354 9.75 -3.00 2.41
N LEU A 355 10.10 -3.73 1.35
CA LEU A 355 11.12 -4.77 1.44
C LEU A 355 12.46 -4.16 1.90
N ILE A 356 12.89 -3.06 1.30
CA ILE A 356 14.16 -2.41 1.70
C ILE A 356 14.08 -1.93 3.16
N ALA A 357 12.93 -1.39 3.61
CA ALA A 357 12.76 -0.99 4.99
C ALA A 357 13.04 -2.14 5.97
N VAL A 358 12.54 -3.35 5.71
CA VAL A 358 12.80 -4.50 6.60
C VAL A 358 14.18 -5.13 6.42
N LEU A 359 14.77 -5.09 5.22
CA LEU A 359 16.15 -5.57 5.00
C LEU A 359 17.16 -4.83 5.88
N THR A 360 16.89 -3.55 6.20
CA THR A 360 17.76 -2.76 7.08
C THR A 360 17.87 -3.28 8.52
N VAL A 361 16.98 -4.19 8.94
CA VAL A 361 17.02 -4.82 10.28
C VAL A 361 18.29 -5.65 10.45
N GLN A 362 18.66 -6.41 9.41
CA GLN A 362 19.88 -7.20 9.35
C GLN A 362 21.05 -6.43 8.73
N HIS A 363 20.77 -5.66 7.69
CA HIS A 363 21.77 -4.89 6.96
C HIS A 363 21.73 -3.42 7.40
N ARG A 364 22.04 -3.18 8.67
CA ARG A 364 21.91 -1.85 9.31
C ARG A 364 22.82 -0.79 8.73
N ASP A 365 23.83 -1.19 7.98
CA ASP A 365 24.81 -0.36 7.31
C ASP A 365 24.48 -0.12 5.83
N LEU A 366 23.33 -0.58 5.30
CA LEU A 366 22.84 -0.15 3.98
C LEU A 366 22.71 1.38 3.87
N TYR A 367 22.45 2.03 4.99
CA TYR A 367 22.32 3.48 5.09
C TYR A 367 22.94 4.03 6.38
N PRO A 368 23.47 5.26 6.36
CA PRO A 368 23.62 6.03 7.58
C PRO A 368 22.26 6.31 8.22
N ARG A 369 22.24 6.47 9.55
CA ARG A 369 21.05 6.82 10.34
C ARG A 369 21.25 8.13 11.08
N LYS A 370 20.17 8.88 11.22
CA LYS A 370 20.13 10.11 12.01
C LYS A 370 18.99 10.08 13.00
N ALA A 371 19.24 10.62 14.18
CA ALA A 371 18.20 10.93 15.13
C ALA A 371 17.44 12.18 14.66
N VAL A 372 16.11 12.12 14.71
CA VAL A 372 15.22 13.19 14.25
C VAL A 372 14.11 13.46 15.25
N ARG A 373 13.58 14.68 15.20
CA ARG A 373 12.31 15.05 15.82
C ARG A 373 11.27 15.38 14.75
N VAL A 374 10.01 15.09 15.05
CA VAL A 374 8.89 15.45 14.19
C VAL A 374 8.46 16.90 14.45
N ARG A 375 8.12 17.62 13.38
CA ARG A 375 7.50 18.95 13.43
C ARG A 375 6.28 18.95 12.51
N ARG A 376 5.17 19.51 12.97
CA ARG A 376 4.02 19.82 12.10
C ARG A 376 4.16 21.23 11.57
N VAL A 377 3.93 21.39 10.27
CA VAL A 377 3.86 22.70 9.63
C VAL A 377 2.60 22.78 8.78
N ASP A 378 2.09 24.00 8.67
CA ASP A 378 0.99 24.34 7.79
C ASP A 378 1.61 24.91 6.50
N GLU A 379 1.69 24.06 5.46
CA GLU A 379 2.23 24.45 4.17
C GLU A 379 1.12 24.83 3.18
N LYS A 380 1.35 25.92 2.45
CA LYS A 380 0.52 26.26 1.30
C LYS A 380 0.94 25.41 0.12
N THR A 381 0.08 24.50 -0.30
CA THR A 381 0.32 23.69 -1.50
C THR A 381 0.24 24.55 -2.77
N PRO A 382 0.79 24.12 -3.91
CA PRO A 382 0.74 24.88 -5.16
C PRO A 382 -0.70 25.17 -5.64
N ASP A 383 -1.70 24.45 -5.12
CA ASP A 383 -3.12 24.68 -5.40
C ASP A 383 -3.76 25.67 -4.42
N ALA A 384 -2.94 26.43 -3.68
CA ALA A 384 -3.31 27.41 -2.66
C ALA A 384 -4.07 26.87 -1.45
N ASN A 385 -4.25 25.55 -1.33
CA ASN A 385 -4.80 24.90 -0.16
C ASN A 385 -3.73 24.70 0.90
N ARG A 386 -4.05 25.07 2.14
CA ARG A 386 -3.23 24.80 3.32
C ARG A 386 -3.36 23.33 3.69
N GLN A 387 -2.23 22.65 3.88
CA GLN A 387 -2.19 21.25 4.29
C GLN A 387 -1.22 21.10 5.46
N ASP A 388 -1.61 20.26 6.40
CA ASP A 388 -0.73 19.84 7.48
C ASP A 388 0.33 18.88 6.92
N VAL A 389 1.59 19.21 7.15
CA VAL A 389 2.75 18.43 6.71
C VAL A 389 3.58 17.98 7.90
N ILE A 390 3.98 16.71 7.87
CA ILE A 390 4.93 16.11 8.80
C ILE A 390 6.33 16.37 8.27
N GLU A 391 7.08 17.21 8.97
CA GLU A 391 8.47 17.49 8.69
C GLU A 391 9.40 16.80 9.69
N TRP A 392 10.60 16.48 9.20
CA TRP A 392 11.66 15.83 9.96
C TRP A 392 12.81 16.81 10.16
N VAL A 393 13.16 17.06 11.42
CA VAL A 393 14.29 17.91 11.78
C VAL A 393 15.34 17.05 12.46
N GLU A 394 16.58 17.10 11.96
CA GLU A 394 17.71 16.44 12.62
C GLU A 394 17.83 16.94 14.08
N ASP A 395 17.89 16.00 15.01
CA ASP A 395 18.04 16.28 16.42
C ASP A 395 18.84 15.12 17.04
N PRO A 396 20.11 15.32 17.46
CA PRO A 396 20.91 14.29 18.10
C PRO A 396 20.28 13.68 19.37
N LYS A 397 19.32 14.38 19.98
CA LYS A 397 18.54 13.89 21.13
C LYS A 397 17.18 13.33 20.72
N GLY A 398 16.87 13.34 19.43
CA GLY A 398 15.65 12.82 18.84
C GLY A 398 15.47 11.34 19.12
N HIS A 399 14.26 10.96 19.48
CA HIS A 399 13.92 9.57 19.81
C HIS A 399 13.74 8.70 18.56
N ILE A 400 13.31 9.30 17.46
CA ILE A 400 13.05 8.61 16.19
C ILE A 400 14.36 8.50 15.42
N GLN A 401 14.68 7.30 14.93
CA GLN A 401 15.79 7.08 14.01
C GLN A 401 15.27 7.08 12.59
N MET A 402 15.94 7.79 11.68
CA MET A 402 15.58 7.79 10.27
C MET A 402 16.80 7.51 9.40
N TYR A 403 16.61 6.66 8.39
CA TYR A 403 17.65 6.40 7.39
C TYR A 403 17.89 7.65 6.54
N TRP A 404 19.15 7.85 6.13
CA TRP A 404 19.57 9.04 5.39
C TRP A 404 20.05 8.67 3.98
N PRO A 405 19.56 9.35 2.92
CA PRO A 405 19.81 8.97 1.52
C PRO A 405 21.16 9.50 1.01
N ASP A 406 22.25 9.07 1.64
CA ASP A 406 23.62 9.33 1.17
C ASP A 406 23.89 8.53 -0.11
N GLN A 407 23.83 9.20 -1.26
CA GLN A 407 23.91 8.55 -2.57
C GLN A 407 25.25 7.87 -2.83
N ASP A 408 26.35 8.37 -2.27
CA ASP A 408 27.66 7.78 -2.48
C ASP A 408 27.83 6.53 -1.61
N HIS A 409 27.35 6.57 -0.37
CA HIS A 409 27.26 5.37 0.48
C HIS A 409 26.37 4.29 -0.15
N MET A 410 25.19 4.68 -0.66
CA MET A 410 24.26 3.74 -1.30
C MET A 410 24.84 3.10 -2.56
N LYS A 411 25.61 3.83 -3.38
CA LYS A 411 26.33 3.23 -4.53
C LYS A 411 27.27 2.12 -4.08
N LEU A 412 28.00 2.32 -2.98
CA LEU A 412 28.89 1.31 -2.41
C LEU A 412 28.13 0.08 -1.89
N LYS A 413 26.89 0.28 -1.43
CA LYS A 413 26.02 -0.76 -0.84
C LYS A 413 25.07 -1.44 -1.84
N LYS A 414 25.05 -1.03 -3.11
CA LYS A 414 24.12 -1.56 -4.12
C LYS A 414 24.25 -3.07 -4.32
N ALA A 415 25.46 -3.60 -4.43
CA ALA A 415 25.65 -5.05 -4.61
C ALA A 415 25.11 -5.84 -3.42
N GLU A 416 25.44 -5.40 -2.19
CA GLU A 416 24.93 -6.00 -0.95
C GLU A 416 23.40 -5.97 -0.89
N LEU A 417 22.78 -4.85 -1.30
CA LEU A 417 21.32 -4.77 -1.36
C LEU A 417 20.73 -5.80 -2.34
N LEU A 418 21.29 -5.90 -3.55
CA LEU A 418 20.77 -6.83 -4.57
C LEU A 418 20.87 -8.29 -4.07
N ASP A 419 21.96 -8.65 -3.41
CA ASP A 419 22.13 -9.98 -2.82
C ASP A 419 21.13 -10.24 -1.68
N ALA A 420 20.86 -9.23 -0.84
CA ALA A 420 19.86 -9.33 0.23
C ALA A 420 18.42 -9.48 -0.31
N ILE A 421 18.10 -8.80 -1.42
CA ILE A 421 16.81 -8.98 -2.12
C ILE A 421 16.73 -10.39 -2.72
N ARG A 422 17.79 -10.87 -3.39
CA ARG A 422 17.83 -12.22 -3.96
C ARG A 422 17.60 -13.29 -2.90
N ALA A 423 18.29 -13.18 -1.77
CA ALA A 423 18.15 -14.08 -0.63
C ALA A 423 16.73 -14.09 -0.02
N THR A 424 15.90 -13.08 -0.27
CA THR A 424 14.51 -13.06 0.19
C THR A 424 13.64 -14.07 -0.58
N VAL A 425 13.94 -14.32 -1.85
CA VAL A 425 13.11 -15.20 -2.70
C VAL A 425 13.68 -16.61 -2.88
N GLU A 426 14.98 -16.79 -2.67
CA GLU A 426 15.65 -18.10 -2.50
C GLU A 426 15.20 -18.77 -1.20
#